data_AF-A0AAA9YZN5-F1
#
_entry.id   AF-A0AAA9YZN5-F1
#
_cell.length_a   1.000
_cell.length_b   1.000
_cell.length_c   1.000
_cell.angle_alpha   90.00
_cell.angle_beta   90.00
_cell.angle_gamma   90.00
#
_symmetry.space_group_name_H-M   'P 1'
#
loop_
_entity.id
_entity.type
_entity.pdbx_description
1 polymer ?
#
loop_
_entity_poly.entity_id
_entity_poly.type
_entity_poly.pdbx_seq_one_letter_code
_entity_poly.pdbx_strand_id
1 'polypeptide(L)'
;MDSYQVLATDESREDSKNLAKLLADKNVRQPVWLSGTDLGQPGSWIWLSIMLPVGGVSNYVRWDDNVHNPSGCMTAELDDNHIKWSTKPCSQTACYVCQSFG
;
A
#
# COMPACT_ATOMS: atom_id res chain seq x y z
N MET A 1 24.61 -10.95 -3.46
CA MET A 1 23.21 -11.15 -3.86
C MET A 1 22.72 -9.81 -4.33
N ASP A 2 22.22 -9.73 -5.56
CA ASP A 2 21.74 -8.47 -6.11
C ASP A 2 20.45 -8.09 -5.38
N SER A 3 20.43 -6.93 -4.74
CA SER A 3 19.21 -6.41 -4.15
C SER A 3 18.25 -6.01 -5.26
N TYR A 4 17.00 -6.42 -5.13
CA TYR A 4 15.94 -6.01 -6.04
C TYR A 4 14.84 -5.28 -5.27
N GLN A 5 14.16 -4.39 -5.98
CA GLN A 5 13.12 -3.53 -5.43
C GLN A 5 11.80 -3.80 -6.13
N VAL A 6 10.73 -3.78 -5.35
CA VAL A 6 9.35 -3.93 -5.81
C VAL A 6 8.47 -2.91 -5.09
N LEU A 7 7.26 -2.66 -5.60
CA LEU A 7 6.27 -1.86 -4.86
C LEU A 7 6.06 -2.46 -3.47
N ALA A 8 6.02 -1.59 -2.47
CA ALA A 8 5.97 -2.01 -1.08
C ALA A 8 4.63 -2.69 -0.71
N THR A 9 4.70 -3.62 0.23
CA THR A 9 3.58 -4.10 1.02
C THR A 9 3.51 -3.35 2.35
N ASP A 10 2.34 -3.36 2.98
CA ASP A 10 2.13 -2.85 4.33
C ASP A 10 1.38 -3.93 5.13
N GLU A 11 2.11 -4.90 5.68
CA GLU A 11 1.52 -6.16 6.17
C GLU A 11 1.44 -6.25 7.69
N SER A 12 2.00 -5.25 8.38
CA SER A 12 2.08 -5.22 9.83
C SER A 12 2.03 -3.80 10.40
N ARG A 13 1.81 -3.71 11.72
CA ARG A 13 1.91 -2.44 12.45
C ARG A 13 3.29 -1.81 12.35
N GLU A 14 4.33 -2.63 12.19
CA GLU A 14 5.70 -2.15 12.04
C GLU A 14 5.93 -1.55 10.65
N ASP A 15 5.47 -2.22 9.59
CA ASP A 15 5.53 -1.71 8.22
C ASP A 15 4.84 -0.35 8.10
N SER A 16 3.61 -0.23 8.62
CA SER A 16 2.88 1.04 8.58
C SER A 16 3.59 2.15 9.35
N LYS A 17 4.25 1.84 10.47
CA LYS A 17 5.01 2.84 11.24
C LYS A 17 6.24 3.28 10.48
N ASN A 18 6.96 2.35 9.87
CA ASN A 18 8.13 2.64 9.05
C ASN A 18 7.74 3.45 7.80
N LEU A 19 6.61 3.11 7.18
CA LEU A 19 6.03 3.84 6.06
C LEU A 19 5.60 5.26 6.48
N ALA A 20 4.88 5.43 7.59
CA ALA A 20 4.49 6.74 8.10
C ALA A 20 5.71 7.62 8.37
N LYS A 21 6.72 7.06 9.04
CA LYS A 21 7.98 7.74 9.30
C LYS A 21 8.69 8.16 8.01
N LEU A 22 8.78 7.26 7.02
CA LEU A 22 9.39 7.55 5.73
C LEU A 22 8.68 8.71 5.02
N LEU A 23 7.34 8.70 4.96
CA LEU A 23 6.58 9.76 4.32
C LEU A 23 6.71 11.09 5.05
N ALA A 24 6.66 11.09 6.39
CA ALA A 24 6.87 12.28 7.21
C ALA A 24 8.28 12.87 7.03
N ASP A 25 9.32 12.04 7.12
CA ASP A 25 10.73 12.44 6.98
C ASP A 25 11.01 13.01 5.57
N LYS A 26 10.27 12.54 4.55
CA LYS A 26 10.35 13.04 3.16
C LYS A 26 9.36 14.17 2.86
N ASN A 27 8.58 14.62 3.85
CA ASN A 27 7.50 15.62 3.70
C ASN A 27 6.51 15.29 2.55
N VAL A 28 6.20 14.01 2.37
CA VAL A 28 5.21 13.53 1.40
C VAL A 28 3.82 13.61 2.03
N ARG A 29 2.96 14.45 1.46
CA ARG A 29 1.57 14.63 1.92
C ARG A 29 0.52 14.13 0.92
N GLN A 30 0.95 13.77 -0.28
CA GLN A 30 0.07 13.22 -1.30
C GLN A 30 0.00 11.69 -1.16
N PRO A 31 -1.10 11.05 -1.59
CA PRO A 31 -1.18 9.60 -1.64
C PRO A 31 -0.03 8.99 -2.43
N VAL A 32 0.50 7.87 -1.95
CA VAL A 32 1.56 7.12 -2.63
C VAL A 32 1.12 5.70 -2.95
N TRP A 33 1.52 5.17 -4.10
CA TRP A 33 1.21 3.81 -4.50
C TRP A 33 1.92 2.77 -3.61
N LEU A 34 1.16 1.74 -3.24
CA LEU A 34 1.63 0.46 -2.74
C LEU A 34 1.38 -0.65 -3.78
N SER A 35 1.79 -1.88 -3.49
CA SER A 35 1.58 -3.03 -4.39
C SER A 35 0.16 -3.61 -4.35
N GLY A 36 -0.73 -3.09 -3.50
CA GLY A 36 -2.09 -3.61 -3.32
C GLY A 36 -2.98 -3.34 -4.53
N THR A 37 -3.71 -4.35 -5.01
CA THR A 37 -4.72 -4.21 -6.06
C THR A 37 -5.79 -5.30 -5.96
N ASP A 38 -7.00 -5.01 -6.43
CA ASP A 38 -8.07 -5.99 -6.68
C ASP A 38 -8.37 -6.13 -8.19
N LEU A 39 -7.46 -5.66 -9.06
CA LEU A 39 -7.55 -5.88 -10.50
C LEU A 39 -7.57 -7.39 -10.80
N GLY A 40 -8.59 -7.83 -11.54
CA GLY A 40 -8.83 -9.23 -11.87
C GLY A 40 -10.01 -9.84 -11.10
N GLN A 41 -10.23 -9.44 -9.85
CA GLN A 41 -11.40 -9.82 -9.08
C GLN A 41 -11.74 -8.74 -8.06
N PRO A 42 -12.64 -7.80 -8.41
CA PRO A 42 -12.97 -6.67 -7.54
C PRO A 42 -13.43 -7.12 -6.15
N GLY A 43 -12.90 -6.49 -5.10
CA GLY A 43 -13.09 -6.89 -3.70
C GLY A 43 -12.14 -7.98 -3.19
N SER A 44 -11.37 -8.63 -4.05
CA SER A 44 -10.33 -9.61 -3.67
C SER A 44 -8.95 -9.00 -3.83
N TRP A 45 -8.43 -8.42 -2.75
CA TRP A 45 -7.17 -7.68 -2.78
C TRP A 45 -5.95 -8.58 -2.61
N ILE A 46 -4.94 -8.34 -3.46
CA ILE A 46 -3.63 -9.00 -3.40
C ILE A 46 -2.52 -7.96 -3.30
N TRP A 47 -1.43 -8.34 -2.64
CA TRP A 47 -0.14 -7.67 -2.75
C TRP A 47 0.58 -8.18 -4.01
N LEU A 48 0.59 -7.38 -5.09
CA LEU A 48 1.13 -7.81 -6.39
C LEU A 48 2.61 -8.21 -6.32
N SER A 49 3.38 -7.59 -5.43
CA SER A 49 4.83 -7.83 -5.29
C SER A 49 5.18 -9.20 -4.72
N ILE A 50 4.28 -9.82 -3.96
CA ILE A 50 4.50 -11.09 -3.27
C ILE A 50 3.42 -12.15 -3.56
N MET A 51 2.39 -11.78 -4.33
CA MET A 51 1.28 -12.65 -4.74
C MET A 51 0.50 -13.26 -3.57
N LEU A 52 0.36 -12.52 -2.46
CA LEU A 52 -0.42 -12.93 -1.28
C LEU A 52 -1.67 -12.07 -1.07
N PRO A 53 -2.74 -12.62 -0.49
CA PRO A 53 -3.95 -11.87 -0.18
C PRO A 53 -3.69 -10.81 0.90
N VAL A 54 -4.21 -9.60 0.70
CA VAL A 54 -4.15 -8.53 1.71
C VAL A 54 -4.91 -8.97 2.95
N GLY A 55 -4.24 -8.94 4.11
CA GLY A 55 -4.80 -9.36 5.39
C GLY A 55 -4.99 -10.87 5.55
N GLY A 56 -4.74 -11.71 4.54
CA GLY A 56 -5.00 -13.15 4.63
C GLY A 56 -4.02 -13.91 5.52
N VAL A 57 -2.75 -13.49 5.57
CA VAL A 57 -1.72 -14.14 6.43
C VAL A 57 -1.63 -13.47 7.80
N SER A 58 -1.71 -12.13 7.85
CA SER A 58 -1.49 -11.35 9.08
C SER A 58 -2.78 -10.90 9.79
N ASN A 59 -3.97 -11.07 9.18
CA ASN A 59 -5.23 -10.42 9.58
C ASN A 59 -5.13 -8.89 9.69
N TYR A 60 -4.11 -8.30 9.07
CA TYR A 60 -3.82 -6.89 9.15
C TYR A 60 -4.46 -6.14 7.99
N VAL A 61 -5.29 -5.16 8.31
CA VAL A 61 -5.94 -4.26 7.34
C VAL A 61 -5.99 -2.83 7.86
N ARG A 62 -5.88 -1.86 6.95
CA ARG A 62 -5.96 -0.41 7.26
C ARG A 62 -6.76 0.39 6.24
N TRP A 63 -7.77 -0.23 5.66
CA TRP A 63 -8.70 0.45 4.79
C TRP A 63 -9.30 1.69 5.47
N ASP A 64 -9.33 2.81 4.75
CA ASP A 64 -10.19 3.94 5.09
C ASP A 64 -11.66 3.50 4.93
N ASP A 65 -12.57 4.04 5.75
CA ASP A 65 -13.96 3.59 5.85
C ASP A 65 -14.76 3.71 4.53
N ASN A 66 -14.17 4.36 3.51
CA ASN A 66 -14.73 4.61 2.19
C ASN A 66 -14.20 3.67 1.08
N VAL A 67 -13.99 2.37 1.34
CA VAL A 67 -13.67 1.40 0.26
C VAL A 67 -14.91 1.14 -0.61
N HIS A 68 -15.27 2.11 -1.45
CA HIS A 68 -16.48 2.07 -2.28
C HIS A 68 -16.20 1.94 -3.78
N ASN A 69 -14.96 1.72 -4.20
CA ASN A 69 -14.61 1.48 -5.60
C ASN A 69 -13.86 0.16 -5.77
N PRO A 70 -14.59 -0.95 -5.95
CA PRO A 70 -13.99 -2.22 -6.36
C PRO A 70 -13.46 -2.09 -7.80
N SER A 71 -12.25 -2.60 -8.08
CA SER A 71 -11.38 -2.39 -9.28
C SER A 71 -10.42 -1.18 -9.23
N GLY A 72 -9.53 -1.16 -8.25
CA GLY A 72 -8.54 -0.10 -8.07
C GLY A 72 -7.14 -0.57 -7.70
N CYS A 73 -6.28 0.43 -7.54
CA CYS A 73 -4.95 0.27 -6.99
C CYS A 73 -4.90 0.95 -5.62
N MET A 74 -4.09 0.39 -4.72
CA MET A 74 -4.00 0.84 -3.34
C MET A 74 -3.00 1.98 -3.19
N THR A 75 -3.42 3.05 -2.51
CA THR A 75 -2.52 4.10 -2.04
C THR A 75 -2.42 4.11 -0.53
N ALA A 76 -1.25 4.47 0.00
CA ALA A 76 -1.07 4.88 1.38
C ALA A 76 -1.19 6.40 1.49
N GLU A 77 -1.96 6.86 2.46
CA GLU A 77 -2.14 8.27 2.80
C GLU A 77 -1.69 8.49 4.25
N LEU A 78 -0.86 9.51 4.47
CA LEU A 78 -0.38 9.90 5.79
C LEU A 78 -1.38 10.85 6.44
N ASP A 79 -1.97 10.43 7.55
CA ASP A 79 -2.94 11.19 8.35
C ASP A 79 -2.53 11.14 9.82
N ASP A 80 -2.20 12.30 10.41
CA ASP A 80 -1.74 12.42 11.81
C ASP A 80 -0.71 11.36 12.23
N ASN A 81 0.35 11.17 11.43
CA ASN A 81 1.41 10.16 11.61
C ASN A 81 0.97 8.69 11.53
N HIS A 82 -0.22 8.42 10.99
CA HIS A 82 -0.74 7.08 10.73
C HIS A 82 -0.96 6.89 9.24
N ILE A 83 -0.79 5.64 8.78
CA ILE A 83 -1.14 5.26 7.42
C ILE A 83 -2.60 4.83 7.36
N LYS A 84 -3.31 5.34 6.35
CA LYS A 84 -4.60 4.85 5.88
C LYS A 84 -4.46 4.36 4.45
N TRP A 85 -5.11 3.25 4.12
CA TRP A 85 -5.17 2.76 2.74
C TRP A 85 -6.41 3.31 2.04
N SER A 86 -6.21 3.80 0.83
CA SER A 86 -7.29 4.26 -0.05
C SER A 86 -7.22 3.51 -1.39
N THR A 87 -8.28 3.63 -2.17
CA THR A 87 -8.37 3.10 -3.53
C THR A 87 -8.44 4.26 -4.53
N LYS A 88 -7.62 4.20 -5.58
CA LYS A 88 -7.62 5.16 -6.68
C LYS A 88 -7.58 4.43 -8.03
N PRO A 89 -8.02 5.05 -9.13
CA PRO A 89 -7.84 4.50 -10.48
C PRO A 89 -6.36 4.28 -10.80
N CYS A 90 -6.00 3.07 -11.21
CA CYS A 90 -4.60 2.68 -11.47
C CYS A 90 -3.90 3.52 -12.56
N SER A 91 -4.67 4.17 -13.44
CA SER A 91 -4.14 5.05 -14.48
C SER A 91 -3.68 6.42 -13.95
N GLN A 92 -3.96 6.74 -12.69
CA GLN A 92 -3.56 8.02 -12.10
C GLN A 92 -2.05 8.06 -11.82
N THR A 93 -1.42 9.20 -12.12
CA THR A 93 -0.01 9.42 -11.77
C THR A 93 0.10 9.83 -10.30
N ALA A 94 0.95 9.14 -9.54
CA ALA A 94 1.32 9.51 -8.18
C ALA A 94 2.72 8.97 -7.85
N CYS A 95 3.31 9.46 -6.75
CA CYS A 95 4.52 8.88 -6.19
C CYS A 95 4.26 7.44 -5.73
N TYR A 96 5.31 6.65 -5.56
CA TYR A 96 5.21 5.25 -5.11
C TYR A 96 6.29 4.94 -4.08
N VAL A 97 6.05 3.90 -3.28
CA VAL A 97 7.03 3.39 -2.31
C VAL A 97 7.49 2.01 -2.73
N CYS A 98 8.80 1.80 -2.69
CA CYS A 98 9.40 0.50 -2.91
C CYS A 98 9.89 -0.12 -1.60
N GLN A 99 9.85 -1.45 -1.53
CA GLN A 99 10.60 -2.23 -0.54
C GLN A 99 11.77 -2.96 -1.23
N SER A 100 12.83 -3.24 -0.48
CA SER A 100 14.01 -3.96 -0.98
C SER A 100 14.12 -5.32 -0.31
N PHE A 101 14.52 -6.34 -1.06
CA PHE A 101 14.92 -7.64 -0.53
C PHE A 101 16.42 -7.82 -0.74
N GLY A 102 17.10 -8.41 0.26
CA GLY A 102 18.55 -8.62 0.28
C GLY A 102 18.90 -10.06 0.61
#